data_AF-A0AAU4QTH1-F1
#
_entry.id   AF-A0AAU4QTH1-F1
#
_cell.length_a   1.000
_cell.length_b   1.000
_cell.length_c   1.000
_cell.angle_alpha   90.00
_cell.angle_beta   90.00
_cell.angle_gamma   90.00
#
_symmetry.space_group_name_H-M   'P 1'
#
loop_
_entity.id
_entity.type
_entity.pdbx_description
1 polymer ?
#
loop_
_entity_poly.entity_id
_entity_poly.type
_entity_poly.pdbx_seq_one_letter_code
_entity_poly.pdbx_strand_id
1 'polypeptide(L)'
;MRKRVAFAVLTAVAGLAGFAVPGAYADETVGDIQITGVVVNGGKNIVVDTADKTITVSATATDPSGIWDADFYLWRGPDGTDPHDNPDGYILPNEDTTPADCVASSSTTSTCTKTFTFEPDWWLTSADAGTWKVGVQVWANDDSRAERWAYTTTRLQRHSKLTANASPEPIAKARH
;
A
#
# COMPACT_ATOMS: atom_id res chain seq x y z
N MET A 1 34.31 67.99 -30.51
CA MET A 1 32.91 67.62 -30.80
C MET A 1 32.46 66.53 -29.83
N ARG A 2 31.17 66.57 -29.50
CA ARG A 2 30.48 66.03 -28.31
C ARG A 2 30.67 64.52 -28.07
N LYS A 3 31.03 64.13 -26.84
CA LYS A 3 30.73 62.79 -26.30
C LYS A 3 29.45 62.90 -25.47
N ARG A 4 28.34 62.38 -25.98
CA ARG A 4 27.09 62.20 -25.22
C ARG A 4 26.97 60.72 -24.88
N VAL A 5 26.95 60.46 -23.58
CA VAL A 5 26.80 59.14 -22.95
C VAL A 5 25.34 58.72 -23.09
N ALA A 6 25.09 57.54 -23.65
CA ALA A 6 23.78 56.92 -23.66
C ALA A 6 23.68 55.96 -22.46
N PHE A 7 22.83 56.28 -21.48
CA PHE A 7 22.45 55.37 -20.41
C PHE A 7 21.37 54.43 -20.93
N ALA A 8 21.65 53.13 -20.97
CA ALA A 8 20.64 52.11 -21.21
C ALA A 8 20.06 51.69 -19.85
N VAL A 9 18.78 51.99 -19.62
CA VAL A 9 18.03 51.50 -18.46
C VAL A 9 17.58 50.08 -18.78
N LEU A 10 18.17 49.08 -18.12
CA LEU A 10 17.63 47.71 -18.12
C LEU A 10 16.63 47.57 -16.98
N THR A 11 15.34 47.56 -17.31
CA THR A 11 14.28 47.06 -16.44
C THR A 11 14.28 45.53 -16.50
N ALA A 12 14.79 44.88 -15.44
CA ALA A 12 14.63 43.44 -15.23
C ALA A 12 13.29 43.19 -14.52
N VAL A 13 12.34 42.56 -15.21
CA VAL A 13 11.11 42.04 -14.60
C VAL A 13 11.44 40.67 -14.00
N ALA A 14 11.40 40.56 -12.68
CA ALA A 14 11.54 39.28 -11.99
C ALA A 14 10.24 38.48 -12.15
N GLY A 15 10.28 37.42 -12.97
CA GLY A 15 9.21 36.42 -13.02
C GLY A 15 9.28 35.53 -11.79
N LEU A 16 8.26 35.56 -10.93
CA LEU A 16 8.04 34.53 -9.92
C LEU A 16 7.64 33.25 -10.63
N ALA A 17 8.60 32.36 -10.87
CA ALA A 17 8.32 30.99 -11.25
C ALA A 17 7.70 30.28 -10.03
N GLY A 18 6.38 30.14 -10.03
CA GLY A 18 5.69 29.24 -9.11
C GLY A 18 6.10 27.81 -9.45
N PHE A 19 6.86 27.17 -8.58
CA PHE A 19 7.04 25.72 -8.64
C PHE A 19 5.75 25.07 -8.18
N ALA A 20 4.81 24.86 -9.11
CA ALA A 20 3.81 23.83 -8.95
C ALA A 20 4.50 22.49 -9.21
N VAL A 21 5.02 21.85 -8.15
CA VAL A 21 5.39 20.43 -8.23
C VAL A 21 4.08 19.66 -8.36
N PRO A 22 3.83 18.94 -9.45
CA PRO A 22 2.70 18.02 -9.50
C PRO A 22 2.89 17.00 -8.37
N GLY A 23 1.90 16.87 -7.49
CA GLY A 23 1.87 15.85 -6.45
C GLY A 23 1.88 14.46 -7.09
N ALA A 24 3.07 13.91 -7.28
CA ALA A 24 3.28 12.48 -7.29
C ALA A 24 3.53 12.13 -5.82
N TYR A 25 2.46 11.90 -5.07
CA TYR A 25 2.64 11.22 -3.80
C TYR A 25 3.15 9.81 -4.15
N ALA A 26 4.39 9.59 -3.78
CA ALA A 26 5.18 8.39 -3.97
C ALA A 26 5.92 8.19 -2.65
N ASP A 27 6.39 6.98 -2.42
CA ASP A 27 7.27 6.57 -1.32
C ASP A 27 7.94 7.75 -0.55
N GLU A 28 7.50 8.00 0.68
CA GLU A 28 8.04 9.08 1.53
C GLU A 28 9.12 8.53 2.45
N THR A 29 10.20 9.29 2.65
CA THR A 29 11.16 9.04 3.74
C THR A 29 11.62 10.36 4.32
N VAL A 30 11.51 10.50 5.64
CA VAL A 30 12.01 11.62 6.44
C VAL A 30 12.96 11.05 7.47
N GLY A 31 14.17 11.60 7.57
CA GLY A 31 15.21 11.10 8.47
C GLY A 31 15.95 9.88 7.93
N ASP A 32 16.55 9.12 8.85
CA ASP A 32 17.47 8.00 8.53
C ASP A 32 16.78 6.63 8.60
N ILE A 33 15.47 6.59 8.84
CA ILE A 33 14.66 5.37 8.91
C ILE A 33 14.62 4.65 7.55
N GLN A 34 14.72 3.32 7.57
CA GLN A 34 14.65 2.48 6.38
C GLN A 34 13.74 1.28 6.60
N ILE A 35 12.90 0.96 5.62
CA ILE A 35 12.10 -0.28 5.59
C ILE A 35 12.90 -1.34 4.83
N THR A 36 13.36 -2.37 5.54
CA THR A 36 14.31 -3.38 5.03
C THR A 36 13.65 -4.68 4.59
N GLY A 37 12.40 -4.92 4.99
CA GLY A 37 11.62 -6.04 4.48
C GLY A 37 10.17 -5.97 4.88
N VAL A 38 9.30 -6.53 4.03
CA VAL A 38 7.88 -6.75 4.34
C VAL A 38 7.53 -8.18 3.95
N VAL A 39 6.86 -8.88 4.87
CA VAL A 39 6.41 -10.26 4.67
C VAL A 39 4.92 -10.32 4.93
N VAL A 40 4.16 -10.78 3.94
CA VAL A 40 2.73 -11.05 4.06
C VAL A 40 2.51 -12.54 4.18
N ASN A 41 1.80 -12.98 5.23
CA ASN A 41 1.39 -14.37 5.40
C ASN A 41 2.57 -15.38 5.27
N GLY A 42 3.72 -15.03 5.85
CA GLY A 42 4.95 -15.84 5.75
C GLY A 42 5.46 -16.03 4.31
N GLY A 43 5.15 -15.10 3.40
CA GLY A 43 5.53 -15.15 1.99
C GLY A 43 4.61 -16.03 1.12
N LYS A 44 3.49 -16.51 1.66
CA LYS A 44 2.53 -17.36 0.94
C LYS A 44 1.33 -16.56 0.48
N ASN A 45 0.74 -16.99 -0.65
CA ASN A 45 -0.56 -16.47 -1.09
C ASN A 45 -1.61 -16.61 0.01
N ILE A 46 -2.52 -15.64 0.05
CA ILE A 46 -3.66 -15.62 0.96
C ILE A 46 -4.77 -16.43 0.30
N VAL A 47 -4.87 -17.71 0.64
CA VAL A 47 -5.95 -18.58 0.15
C VAL A 47 -7.08 -18.60 1.17
N VAL A 48 -8.23 -18.02 0.84
CA VAL A 48 -9.44 -18.00 1.68
C VAL A 48 -10.44 -19.02 1.11
N ASP A 49 -10.95 -19.89 1.98
CA ASP A 49 -11.94 -20.91 1.62
C ASP A 49 -13.33 -20.45 2.10
N THR A 50 -14.10 -21.30 2.78
CA THR A 50 -15.42 -20.95 3.32
C THR A 50 -15.39 -20.43 4.75
N ALA A 51 -14.25 -20.47 5.44
CA ALA A 51 -14.11 -19.97 6.80
C ALA A 51 -13.22 -18.73 6.83
N ASP A 52 -13.43 -17.90 7.85
CA ASP A 52 -12.61 -16.73 8.09
C ASP A 52 -11.13 -17.10 8.18
N LYS A 53 -10.31 -16.23 7.60
CA LYS A 53 -8.86 -16.42 7.60
C LYS A 53 -8.18 -15.17 8.12
N THR A 54 -7.46 -15.32 9.22
CA THR A 54 -6.54 -14.29 9.70
C THR A 54 -5.12 -14.60 9.23
N ILE A 55 -4.42 -13.58 8.74
CA ILE A 55 -2.99 -13.63 8.42
C ILE A 55 -2.25 -12.57 9.22
N THR A 56 -0.94 -12.74 9.32
CA THR A 56 -0.02 -11.71 9.82
C THR A 56 0.71 -11.05 8.65
N VAL A 57 0.85 -9.73 8.74
CA VAL A 57 1.75 -8.92 7.92
C VAL A 57 2.81 -8.34 8.85
N SER A 58 4.07 -8.39 8.43
CA SER A 58 5.19 -7.87 9.20
C SER A 58 6.09 -6.99 8.36
N ALA A 59 6.58 -5.90 8.93
CA ALA A 59 7.66 -5.08 8.37
C ALA A 59 8.86 -5.07 9.31
N THR A 60 10.06 -5.18 8.74
CA THR A 60 11.31 -4.92 9.44
C THR A 60 11.84 -3.56 9.01
N ALA A 61 12.16 -2.72 9.99
CA ALA A 61 12.69 -1.39 9.74
C ALA A 61 13.88 -1.09 10.66
N THR A 62 14.72 -0.16 10.21
CA THR A 62 15.93 0.27 10.92
C THR A 62 15.98 1.78 11.07
N ASP A 63 16.31 2.26 12.26
CA ASP A 63 16.57 3.67 12.56
C ASP A 63 17.55 3.77 13.76
N PRO A 64 18.49 4.73 13.80
CA PRO A 64 19.40 4.90 14.94
C PRO A 64 18.71 5.06 16.31
N SER A 65 17.50 5.63 16.34
CA SER A 65 16.69 5.81 17.56
C SER A 65 15.83 4.59 17.91
N GLY A 66 15.75 3.60 17.01
CA GLY A 66 14.83 2.46 17.10
C GLY A 66 13.45 2.77 16.51
N ILE A 67 12.62 1.73 16.40
CA ILE A 67 11.29 1.83 15.78
C ILE A 67 10.22 1.93 16.86
N TRP A 68 9.33 2.92 16.71
CA TRP A 68 8.20 3.17 17.61
C TRP A 68 6.97 2.36 17.18
N ASP A 69 6.59 2.46 15.90
CA ASP A 69 5.33 1.91 15.39
C ASP A 69 5.41 1.63 13.89
N ALA A 70 4.48 0.82 13.40
CA ALA A 70 4.21 0.63 11.98
C ALA A 70 2.72 0.41 11.73
N ASP A 71 2.27 0.77 10.54
CA ASP A 71 0.94 0.40 10.07
C ASP A 71 0.99 -0.16 8.65
N PHE A 72 -0.09 -0.84 8.28
CA PHE A 72 -0.16 -1.62 7.06
C PHE A 72 -1.51 -1.43 6.40
N TYR A 73 -1.55 -1.54 5.08
CA TYR A 73 -2.80 -1.65 4.34
C TYR A 73 -2.59 -2.49 3.10
N LEU A 74 -3.65 -3.18 2.68
CA LEU A 74 -3.67 -3.86 1.39
C LEU A 74 -4.57 -3.05 0.47
N TRP A 75 -4.09 -2.75 -0.73
CA TRP A 75 -4.90 -2.01 -1.70
C TRP A 75 -4.77 -2.51 -3.13
N ARG A 76 -5.74 -2.14 -3.95
CA ARG A 76 -5.76 -2.33 -5.40
C ARG A 76 -6.07 -1.01 -6.08
N GLY A 77 -5.51 -0.84 -7.26
CA GLY A 77 -5.68 0.36 -8.07
C GLY A 77 -4.58 0.44 -9.12
N PRO A 78 -4.71 1.34 -10.10
CA PRO A 78 -3.65 1.62 -11.07
C PRO A 78 -2.33 1.99 -10.39
N ASP A 79 -1.22 1.80 -11.09
CA ASP A 79 0.08 2.28 -10.61
C ASP A 79 0.12 3.81 -10.63
N GLY A 80 0.71 4.40 -9.59
CA GLY A 80 0.75 5.86 -9.40
C GLY A 80 -0.54 6.49 -8.88
N THR A 81 -1.56 5.70 -8.54
CA THR A 81 -2.76 6.18 -7.84
C THR A 81 -2.52 6.30 -6.35
N ASP A 82 -3.05 7.37 -5.74
CA ASP A 82 -3.10 7.54 -4.29
C ASP A 82 -4.06 6.52 -3.67
N PRO A 83 -3.54 5.58 -2.84
CA PRO A 83 -4.38 4.58 -2.20
C PRO A 83 -5.36 5.17 -1.18
N HIS A 84 -5.15 6.39 -0.70
CA HIS A 84 -6.00 7.07 0.28
C HIS A 84 -7.14 7.87 -0.35
N ASP A 85 -7.07 8.17 -1.65
CA ASP A 85 -8.08 8.97 -2.36
C ASP A 85 -8.95 8.10 -3.28
N ASN A 86 -8.35 7.27 -4.14
CA ASN A 86 -9.10 6.54 -5.17
C ASN A 86 -8.61 5.09 -5.43
N PRO A 87 -8.61 4.21 -4.42
CA PRO A 87 -8.32 2.79 -4.62
C PRO A 87 -9.51 2.04 -5.24
N ASP A 88 -9.23 1.01 -6.05
CA ASP A 88 -10.22 0.03 -6.50
C ASP A 88 -10.66 -0.92 -5.35
N GLY A 89 -9.81 -1.05 -4.34
CA GLY A 89 -10.10 -1.81 -3.12
C GLY A 89 -9.07 -1.48 -2.05
N TYR A 90 -9.52 -1.46 -0.80
CA TYR A 90 -8.70 -1.06 0.35
C TYR A 90 -9.09 -1.88 1.57
N ILE A 91 -8.12 -2.51 2.21
CA ILE A 91 -8.31 -3.37 3.39
C ILE A 91 -7.36 -2.89 4.47
N LEU A 92 -7.94 -2.65 5.64
CA LEU A 92 -7.24 -2.26 6.86
C LEU A 92 -6.99 -3.48 7.77
N PRO A 93 -5.99 -3.42 8.65
CA PRO A 93 -5.73 -4.46 9.64
C PRO A 93 -6.83 -4.46 10.72
N ASN A 94 -6.91 -5.55 11.50
CA ASN A 94 -7.95 -5.72 12.53
C ASN A 94 -7.94 -4.64 13.62
N GLU A 95 -6.75 -4.12 13.95
CA GLU A 95 -6.55 -3.07 14.96
C GLU A 95 -5.85 -1.87 14.31
N ASP A 96 -6.51 -1.27 13.33
CA ASP A 96 -6.03 -0.14 12.51
C ASP A 96 -5.84 1.17 13.29
N THR A 97 -6.35 1.26 14.52
CA THR A 97 -6.22 2.44 15.40
C THR A 97 -5.27 2.22 16.57
N THR A 98 -4.67 1.04 16.71
CA THR A 98 -3.67 0.74 17.73
C THR A 98 -2.27 0.63 17.09
N PRO A 99 -1.19 0.87 17.86
CA PRO A 99 0.16 0.60 17.39
C PRO A 99 0.35 -0.88 17.03
N ALA A 100 1.20 -1.16 16.05
CA ALA A 100 1.63 -2.52 15.74
C ALA A 100 2.43 -3.15 16.90
N ASP A 101 2.44 -4.49 16.93
CA ASP A 101 3.33 -5.22 17.82
C ASP A 101 4.76 -5.19 17.25
N CYS A 102 5.58 -4.28 17.77
CA CYS A 102 6.97 -4.05 17.36
C CYS A 102 7.95 -4.74 18.32
N VAL A 103 8.63 -5.77 17.82
CA VAL A 103 9.66 -6.51 18.56
C VAL A 103 11.04 -6.08 18.08
N ALA A 104 11.83 -5.50 18.99
CA ALA A 104 13.20 -5.10 18.72
C ALA A 104 14.13 -6.32 18.60
N SER A 105 14.89 -6.39 17.50
CA SER A 105 15.99 -7.34 17.31
C SER A 105 17.35 -6.73 17.69
N SER A 106 17.43 -5.41 17.74
CA SER A 106 18.57 -4.62 18.22
C SER A 106 18.09 -3.26 18.71
N SER A 107 19.00 -2.39 19.17
CA SER A 107 18.64 -1.01 19.53
C SER A 107 18.17 -0.17 18.34
N THR A 108 18.46 -0.59 17.11
CA THR A 108 18.14 0.18 15.90
C THR A 108 17.17 -0.52 14.97
N THR A 109 16.80 -1.78 15.23
CA THR A 109 16.05 -2.61 14.30
C THR A 109 14.91 -3.31 15.01
N SER A 110 13.69 -3.14 14.48
CA SER A 110 12.51 -3.86 14.96
C SER A 110 11.76 -4.50 13.81
N THR A 111 11.04 -5.57 14.13
CA THR A 111 10.02 -6.14 13.27
C THR A 111 8.65 -5.86 13.90
N CYS A 112 7.82 -5.12 13.17
CA CYS A 112 6.47 -4.75 13.58
C CYS A 112 5.44 -5.60 12.85
N THR A 113 4.37 -5.99 13.53
CA THR A 113 3.34 -6.86 12.97
C THR A 113 1.92 -6.37 13.23
N LYS A 114 1.04 -6.59 12.25
CA LYS A 114 -0.41 -6.52 12.40
C LYS A 114 -1.09 -7.70 11.70
N THR A 115 -2.35 -7.93 12.05
CA THR A 115 -3.16 -9.00 11.46
C THR A 115 -4.28 -8.46 10.58
N PHE A 116 -4.59 -9.21 9.53
CA PHE A 116 -5.73 -8.96 8.64
C PHE A 116 -6.65 -10.17 8.66
N THR A 117 -7.95 -9.94 8.82
CA THR A 117 -8.97 -11.00 8.75
C THR A 117 -9.78 -10.88 7.48
N PHE A 118 -9.93 -12.01 6.81
CA PHE A 118 -10.65 -12.14 5.56
C PHE A 118 -11.89 -13.00 5.80
N GLU A 119 -13.07 -12.40 5.64
CA GLU A 119 -14.36 -13.00 6.03
C GLU A 119 -15.20 -13.29 4.78
N PRO A 120 -15.16 -14.53 4.25
CA PRO A 120 -15.86 -14.91 3.03
C PRO A 120 -17.38 -14.89 3.16
N ASP A 121 -17.90 -14.94 4.39
CA ASP A 121 -19.34 -14.88 4.69
C ASP A 121 -19.85 -13.47 4.94
N TRP A 122 -18.98 -12.46 4.95
CA TRP A 122 -19.37 -11.06 5.22
C TRP A 122 -19.07 -10.12 4.05
N TRP A 123 -17.79 -9.82 3.79
CA TRP A 123 -17.42 -8.79 2.81
C TRP A 123 -16.57 -9.33 1.67
N LEU A 124 -15.86 -10.45 1.86
CA LEU A 124 -14.91 -10.93 0.86
C LEU A 124 -15.63 -11.71 -0.27
N THR A 125 -15.47 -11.23 -1.50
CA THR A 125 -16.10 -11.84 -2.68
C THR A 125 -15.09 -12.43 -3.67
N SER A 126 -15.58 -13.10 -4.72
CA SER A 126 -14.71 -13.53 -5.84
C SER A 126 -14.03 -12.36 -6.55
N ALA A 127 -14.65 -11.17 -6.55
CA ALA A 127 -14.12 -9.99 -7.23
C ALA A 127 -12.87 -9.42 -6.54
N ASP A 128 -12.65 -9.81 -5.28
CA ASP A 128 -11.48 -9.42 -4.48
C ASP A 128 -10.27 -10.33 -4.72
N ALA A 129 -10.47 -11.47 -5.38
CA ALA A 129 -9.37 -12.33 -5.78
C ALA A 129 -8.48 -11.62 -6.80
N GLY A 130 -7.16 -11.66 -6.59
CA GLY A 130 -6.20 -10.97 -7.44
C GLY A 130 -4.92 -10.60 -6.73
N THR A 131 -4.15 -9.73 -7.38
CA THR A 131 -2.93 -9.15 -6.80
C THR A 131 -3.31 -7.91 -6.00
N TRP A 132 -2.83 -7.86 -4.76
CA TRP A 132 -2.97 -6.72 -3.85
C TRP A 132 -1.58 -6.13 -3.59
N LYS A 133 -1.50 -4.81 -3.58
CA LYS A 133 -0.31 -4.04 -3.18
C LYS A 133 -0.29 -3.93 -1.67
N VAL A 134 0.90 -3.98 -1.09
CA VAL A 134 1.12 -3.89 0.36
C VAL A 134 1.70 -2.53 0.66
N GLY A 135 0.87 -1.68 1.26
CA GLY A 135 1.26 -0.42 1.84
C GLY A 135 1.82 -0.61 3.24
N VAL A 136 2.85 0.16 3.56
CA VAL A 136 3.48 0.15 4.88
C VAL A 136 3.88 1.57 5.26
N GLN A 137 3.60 1.92 6.51
CA GLN A 137 4.04 3.13 7.17
C GLN A 137 4.84 2.74 8.41
N VAL A 138 5.95 3.41 8.68
CA VAL A 138 6.79 3.15 9.85
C VAL A 138 7.25 4.47 10.45
N TRP A 139 7.24 4.53 11.78
CA TRP A 139 7.70 5.67 12.57
C TRP A 139 8.82 5.23 13.53
N ALA A 140 9.87 6.03 13.59
CA ALA A 140 10.97 5.85 14.54
C ALA A 140 10.61 6.47 15.91
N ASN A 141 11.50 6.31 16.90
CA ASN A 141 11.35 6.97 18.20
C ASN A 141 11.71 8.47 18.16
N ASP A 142 12.32 8.93 17.06
CA ASP A 142 12.51 10.35 16.75
C ASP A 142 11.55 10.80 15.64
N ASP A 143 11.82 11.95 15.02
CA ASP A 143 10.96 12.51 13.98
C ASP A 143 11.04 11.78 12.62
N SER A 144 11.78 10.66 12.54
CA SER A 144 11.93 9.89 11.30
C SER A 144 10.69 9.05 10.99
N ARG A 145 10.30 9.05 9.71
CA ARG A 145 9.17 8.24 9.20
C ARG A 145 9.39 7.82 7.76
N ALA A 146 8.83 6.67 7.39
CA ALA A 146 8.80 6.21 6.01
C ALA A 146 7.44 5.64 5.65
N GLU A 147 6.97 5.95 4.44
CA GLU A 147 5.79 5.35 3.84
C GLU A 147 6.13 4.76 2.49
N ARG A 148 5.61 3.57 2.21
CA ARG A 148 5.70 2.91 0.90
C ARG A 148 4.30 2.46 0.55
N TRP A 149 3.76 3.03 -0.52
CA TRP A 149 2.40 2.69 -0.94
C TRP A 149 2.35 1.27 -1.51
N ALA A 150 3.41 0.82 -2.18
CA ALA A 150 3.49 -0.54 -2.71
C ALA A 150 4.89 -1.11 -2.50
N TYR A 151 5.21 -1.52 -1.27
CA TYR A 151 6.50 -2.15 -0.97
C TYR A 151 6.65 -3.51 -1.66
N THR A 152 5.58 -4.29 -1.65
CA THR A 152 5.50 -5.60 -2.29
C THR A 152 4.07 -5.88 -2.72
N THR A 153 3.83 -7.04 -3.32
CA THR A 153 2.49 -7.51 -3.65
C THR A 153 2.23 -8.87 -3.02
N THR A 154 0.96 -9.16 -2.77
CA THR A 154 0.48 -10.46 -2.34
C THR A 154 -0.68 -10.91 -3.22
N ARG A 155 -0.91 -12.21 -3.30
CA ARG A 155 -2.04 -12.75 -4.07
C ARG A 155 -3.13 -13.24 -3.13
N LEU A 156 -4.30 -12.64 -3.24
CA LEU A 156 -5.53 -13.09 -2.61
C LEU A 156 -6.25 -14.06 -3.54
N GLN A 157 -6.50 -15.26 -3.06
CA GLN A 157 -7.16 -16.33 -3.80
C GLN A 157 -8.40 -16.75 -3.02
N ARG A 158 -9.54 -16.82 -3.71
CA ARG A 158 -10.74 -17.41 -3.15
C ARG A 158 -10.95 -18.79 -3.75
N HIS A 159 -11.12 -19.80 -2.90
CA HIS A 159 -11.55 -21.10 -3.36
C HIS A 159 -13.05 -21.03 -3.64
N SER A 160 -13.43 -20.89 -4.92
CA SER A 160 -14.83 -20.89 -5.33
C SER A 160 -15.25 -22.31 -5.72
N LYS A 161 -16.05 -22.97 -4.88
CA LYS A 161 -16.77 -24.16 -5.34
C LYS A 161 -17.87 -23.70 -6.29
N LEU A 162 -17.62 -23.81 -7.59
CA LEU A 162 -18.62 -23.54 -8.62
C LEU A 162 -19.71 -24.62 -8.50
N THR A 163 -20.78 -24.38 -7.75
CA THR A 163 -22.02 -25.17 -7.87
C THR A 163 -22.81 -24.71 -9.09
N ALA A 164 -22.13 -24.57 -10.24
CA ALA A 164 -22.85 -24.44 -11.51
C ALA A 164 -23.32 -25.85 -11.86
N ASN A 165 -24.60 -26.13 -11.68
CA ASN A 165 -25.19 -27.34 -12.24
C ASN A 165 -25.20 -27.18 -13.77
N ALA A 166 -24.08 -27.51 -14.42
CA ALA A 166 -23.93 -27.52 -15.86
C ALA A 166 -24.52 -28.80 -16.49
N SER A 167 -25.58 -29.35 -15.87
CA SER A 167 -26.32 -30.46 -16.48
C SER A 167 -27.03 -29.90 -17.72
N PRO A 168 -26.79 -30.45 -18.92
CA PRO A 168 -27.50 -30.05 -20.12
C PRO A 168 -29.01 -30.21 -19.90
N GLU A 169 -29.80 -29.20 -20.21
CA GLU A 169 -31.25 -29.39 -20.30
C GLU A 169 -31.53 -30.51 -21.33
N PRO A 170 -32.37 -31.51 -21.00
CA PRO A 170 -32.69 -32.57 -21.94
C PRO A 170 -33.35 -31.98 -23.19
N ILE A 171 -32.65 -32.06 -24.33
CA ILE A 171 -33.21 -31.65 -25.61
C ILE A 171 -34.30 -32.66 -25.97
N ALA A 172 -35.56 -32.23 -25.95
CA ALA A 172 -36.66 -33.03 -26.47
C ALA A 172 -36.46 -33.22 -27.98
N LYS A 173 -36.08 -34.43 -28.39
CA LYS A 173 -36.12 -34.82 -29.80
C LYS A 173 -37.58 -34.80 -30.25
N ALA A 174 -37.95 -33.82 -31.07
CA ALA A 174 -39.16 -33.92 -31.88
C ALA A 174 -39.03 -35.18 -32.76
N ARG A 175 -40.00 -36.09 -32.64
CA ARG A 175 -40.17 -37.22 -33.56
C ARG A 175 -41.09 -36.77 -34.69
N HIS A 176 -40.61 -37.04 -35.91
CA HIS A 176 -41.28 -36.96 -37.22
C HIS A 176 -41.49 -35.58 -37.83
#